data_AF-A0A497NLB5-F1
#
_entry.id   AF-A0A497NLB5-F1
#
_cell.length_a   1.000
_cell.length_b   1.000
_cell.length_c   1.000
_cell.angle_alpha   90.00
_cell.angle_beta   90.00
_cell.angle_gamma   90.00
#
_symmetry.space_group_name_H-M   'P 1'
#
loop_
_entity.id
_entity.type
_entity.pdbx_description
1 polymer ?
#
loop_
_entity_poly.entity_id
_entity_poly.type
_entity_poly.pdbx_seq_one_letter_code
_entity_poly.pdbx_strand_id
1 'polypeptide(L)'
;MLDIKLIRENPELVRENLKRRGDPENLRMLDELIDCDRKWRQLLTELNELRHQRKTITMEIAALKKKGEDVGDRISKAKAVDAEITRLEKKVSDLEEKKHNLLMRLPNLLHESVPFGRDEHDNVPVRTWGEIPEFKFPVKDHIELGLSLDIMDIERAGKIAGARFFYLKNEGVLLDLALMNFALEEMIKKGFKPIEPPFLMRRKPYEGVVALSDFEESLYKIEDEDLYLIATSEHPMAAMYMNEVLKAEELPIRFVGVSANFRKEAGAHGKDTRGIFRTH
;
A
#
# COMPACT_ATOMS: atom_id res chain seq x y z
N MET A 1 2.59 5.60 4.39
CA MET A 1 2.45 5.58 5.87
C MET A 1 2.54 7.01 6.41
N LEU A 2 1.68 7.40 7.35
CA LEU A 2 1.75 8.71 8.01
C LEU A 2 2.92 8.78 9.00
N ASP A 3 3.49 9.98 9.19
CA ASP A 3 4.49 10.19 10.23
C ASP A 3 3.85 10.11 11.61
N ILE A 4 4.36 9.22 12.47
CA ILE A 4 3.91 9.09 13.85
C ILE A 4 4.11 10.38 14.66
N LYS A 5 5.09 11.22 14.32
CA LYS A 5 5.30 12.52 14.99
C LYS A 5 4.11 13.45 14.75
N LEU A 6 3.61 13.51 13.51
CA LEU A 6 2.44 14.30 13.17
C LEU A 6 1.22 13.89 14.02
N ILE A 7 1.03 12.58 14.20
CA ILE A 7 -0.08 12.04 15.00
C ILE A 7 0.09 12.38 16.48
N ARG A 8 1.32 12.37 17.00
CA ARG A 8 1.61 12.70 18.41
C ARG A 8 1.44 14.19 18.70
N GLU A 9 1.90 15.04 17.79
CA GLU A 9 1.91 16.50 17.97
C GLU A 9 0.56 17.12 17.63
N ASN A 10 -0.12 16.61 16.60
CA ASN A 10 -1.37 17.16 16.06
C ASN A 10 -2.45 16.09 15.82
N PRO A 11 -2.86 15.32 16.84
CA PRO A 11 -3.84 14.23 16.68
C PRO A 11 -5.19 14.71 16.17
N GLU A 12 -5.64 15.90 16.60
CA GLU A 12 -6.93 16.45 16.19
C GLU A 12 -6.95 16.88 14.73
N LEU A 13 -5.82 17.39 14.19
CA LEU A 13 -5.70 17.70 12.76
C LEU A 13 -5.86 16.44 11.92
N VAL A 14 -5.21 15.35 12.32
CA VAL A 14 -5.31 14.05 11.65
C VAL A 14 -6.75 13.53 11.75
N ARG A 15 -7.36 13.61 12.94
CA ARG A 15 -8.74 13.18 13.19
C ARG A 15 -9.74 13.92 12.31
N GLU A 16 -9.69 15.25 12.28
CA GLU A 16 -10.59 16.06 11.45
C GLU A 16 -10.41 15.77 9.96
N ASN A 17 -9.16 15.56 9.50
CA ASN A 17 -8.91 15.18 8.11
C ASN A 17 -9.48 13.80 7.77
N LEU A 18 -9.29 12.79 8.65
CA LEU A 18 -9.82 11.44 8.44
C LEU A 18 -11.36 11.42 8.45
N LYS A 19 -12.03 12.27 9.24
CA LYS A 19 -13.50 12.41 9.21
C LYS A 19 -14.03 12.77 7.83
N ARG A 20 -13.26 13.54 7.04
CA ARG A 20 -13.63 13.93 5.67
C ARG A 20 -13.78 12.74 4.73
N ARG A 21 -13.13 11.60 5.02
CA ARG A 21 -13.25 10.36 4.25
C ARG A 21 -14.55 9.59 4.55
N GLY A 22 -15.28 9.96 5.60
CA GLY A 22 -16.57 9.36 5.93
C GLY A 22 -16.53 7.91 6.42
N ASP A 23 -15.34 7.39 6.75
CA ASP A 23 -15.16 6.00 7.20
C ASP A 23 -14.80 5.95 8.71
N PRO A 24 -15.73 5.47 9.56
CA PRO A 24 -15.52 5.34 11.00
C PRO A 24 -14.33 4.45 11.38
N GLU A 25 -13.97 3.47 10.56
CA GLU A 25 -12.86 2.55 10.85
C GLU A 25 -11.53 3.30 10.89
N ASN A 26 -11.35 4.33 10.07
CA ASN A 26 -10.15 5.18 10.12
C ASN A 26 -9.99 5.89 11.46
N LEU A 27 -11.08 6.36 12.06
CA LEU A 27 -11.06 7.03 13.37
C LEU A 27 -10.75 6.02 14.48
N ARG A 28 -11.37 4.83 14.41
CA ARG A 28 -11.10 3.74 15.35
C ARG A 28 -9.63 3.30 15.29
N MET A 29 -9.08 3.14 14.09
CA MET A 29 -7.66 2.81 13.90
C MET A 29 -6.73 3.91 14.43
N LEU A 30 -7.09 5.18 14.25
CA LEU A 30 -6.32 6.31 14.80
C LEU A 30 -6.28 6.26 16.33
N ASP A 31 -7.43 6.05 16.98
CA ASP A 31 -7.52 5.98 18.44
C ASP A 31 -6.73 4.78 19.00
N GLU A 32 -6.85 3.63 18.35
CA GLU A 32 -6.08 2.44 18.71
C GLU A 32 -4.58 2.65 18.54
N LEU A 33 -4.15 3.35 17.48
CA LEU A 33 -2.76 3.69 17.25
C LEU A 33 -2.22 4.64 18.33
N ILE A 34 -2.99 5.65 18.72
CA ILE A 34 -2.58 6.60 19.78
C ILE A 34 -2.39 5.87 21.12
N ASP A 35 -3.32 4.99 21.49
CA ASP A 35 -3.20 4.19 22.71
C ASP A 35 -2.02 3.20 22.64
N CYS A 36 -1.86 2.52 21.50
CA CYS A 36 -0.77 1.59 21.25
C CYS A 36 0.60 2.29 21.35
N ASP A 37 0.76 3.45 20.71
CA ASP A 37 1.98 4.26 20.76
C ASP A 37 2.29 4.74 22.18
N ARG A 38 1.28 5.18 22.93
CA ARG A 38 1.43 5.59 24.33
C ARG A 38 1.95 4.44 25.20
N LYS A 39 1.33 3.27 25.11
CA LYS A 39 1.73 2.06 25.85
C LYS A 39 3.13 1.60 25.45
N TRP A 40 3.44 1.61 24.15
CA TRP A 40 4.76 1.25 23.64
C TRP A 40 5.85 2.15 24.23
N ARG A 41 5.65 3.48 24.23
CA ARG A 41 6.61 4.42 24.82
C ARG A 41 6.79 4.21 26.32
N GLN A 42 5.70 3.97 27.06
CA GLN A 42 5.75 3.72 28.50
C GLN A 42 6.56 2.46 28.83
N LEU A 43 6.24 1.33 28.17
CA LEU A 43 6.94 0.07 28.40
C LEU A 43 8.39 0.12 27.90
N LEU A 44 8.68 0.86 26.84
CA LEU A 44 10.05 1.06 26.37
C LEU A 44 10.89 1.83 27.38
N THR A 45 10.33 2.85 28.03
CA THR A 45 11.00 3.57 29.12
C THR A 45 11.26 2.65 30.31
N GLU A 46 10.24 1.90 30.76
CA GLU A 46 10.38 0.93 31.86
C GLU A 46 11.42 -0.15 31.57
N LEU A 47 11.44 -0.67 30.33
CA LEU A 47 12.44 -1.63 29.87
C LEU A 47 13.86 -1.04 29.94
N ASN A 48 14.05 0.22 29.54
CA ASN A 48 15.35 0.88 29.60
C ASN A 48 15.78 1.15 31.06
N GLU A 49 14.85 1.49 31.94
CA GLU A 49 15.11 1.61 33.39
C GLU A 49 15.53 0.27 34.00
N LEU A 50 14.86 -0.83 33.67
CA LEU A 50 15.25 -2.18 34.14
C LEU A 50 16.61 -2.61 33.59
N ARG A 51 16.90 -2.32 32.32
CA ARG A 51 18.24 -2.56 31.74
C ARG A 51 19.32 -1.77 32.48
N HIS A 52 19.02 -0.54 32.87
CA HIS A 52 19.92 0.26 33.70
C HIS A 52 20.09 -0.35 35.10
N GLN A 53 18.99 -0.73 35.77
CA GLN A 53 19.01 -1.38 37.08
C GLN A 53 19.83 -2.69 37.06
N ARG A 54 19.64 -3.53 36.02
CA ARG A 54 20.42 -4.75 35.79
C ARG A 54 21.92 -4.47 35.74
N LYS A 55 22.32 -3.43 35.00
CA LYS A 55 23.72 -3.02 34.88
C LYS A 55 24.28 -2.60 36.25
N THR A 56 23.52 -1.81 37.00
CA THR A 56 23.90 -1.38 38.36
C THR A 56 24.06 -2.57 39.30
N ILE A 57 23.10 -3.50 39.34
CA ILE A 57 23.18 -4.71 40.16
C ILE A 57 24.41 -5.56 39.78
N THR A 58 24.71 -5.67 38.48
CA THR A 58 25.89 -6.41 38.01
C THR A 58 27.20 -5.79 38.51
N MET A 59 27.29 -4.45 38.53
CA MET A 59 28.44 -3.74 39.09
C MET A 59 28.56 -3.92 40.61
N GLU A 60 27.43 -3.87 41.33
CA GLU A 60 27.39 -4.12 42.78
C GLU A 60 27.85 -5.55 43.12
N ILE A 61 27.39 -6.57 42.39
CA ILE A 61 27.82 -7.96 42.57
C ILE A 61 29.34 -8.09 42.37
N ALA A 62 29.90 -7.45 41.35
CA ALA A 62 31.34 -7.48 41.10
C ALA A 62 32.14 -6.80 42.23
N ALA A 63 31.61 -5.71 42.80
CA ALA A 63 32.23 -5.01 43.93
C ALA A 63 32.18 -5.82 45.23
N LEU A 64 31.04 -6.45 45.54
CA LEU A 64 30.86 -7.29 46.73
C LEU A 64 31.71 -8.57 46.66
N LYS A 65 31.79 -9.21 45.49
CA LYS A 65 32.68 -10.36 45.27
C LYS A 65 34.16 -10.01 45.51
N LYS A 66 34.60 -8.81 45.14
CA LYS A 66 35.97 -8.33 45.42
C LYS A 66 36.24 -8.12 46.91
N LYS A 67 35.20 -7.82 47.70
CA LYS A 67 35.28 -7.64 49.15
C LYS A 67 35.09 -8.93 49.95
N GLY A 68 34.78 -10.05 49.29
CA GLY A 68 34.51 -11.33 49.94
C GLY A 68 33.15 -11.40 50.65
N GLU A 69 32.23 -10.49 50.31
CA GLU A 69 30.88 -10.42 50.90
C GLU A 69 29.87 -11.32 50.16
N ASP A 70 28.78 -11.70 50.85
CA ASP A 70 27.70 -12.49 50.23
C ASP A 70 26.95 -11.69 49.16
N VAL A 71 26.67 -12.35 48.04
CA VAL A 71 26.01 -11.79 46.86
C VAL A 71 24.69 -12.49 46.53
N GLY A 72 24.25 -13.48 47.33
CA GLY A 72 23.05 -14.28 47.08
C GLY A 72 21.79 -13.44 46.82
N ASP A 73 21.55 -12.41 47.63
CA ASP A 73 20.41 -11.50 47.48
C ASP A 73 20.48 -10.68 46.18
N ARG A 74 21.68 -10.20 45.82
CA ARG A 74 21.88 -9.40 44.60
C ARG A 74 21.76 -10.24 43.35
N ILE A 75 22.23 -11.49 43.38
CA ILE A 75 22.04 -12.47 42.31
C ILE A 75 20.55 -12.79 42.13
N SER A 76 19.80 -12.97 43.22
CA SER A 76 18.35 -13.21 43.15
C SER A 76 17.60 -12.02 42.57
N LYS A 77 17.95 -10.79 42.97
CA LYS A 77 17.41 -9.55 42.37
C LYS A 77 17.74 -9.44 40.88
N ALA A 78 18.97 -9.75 40.47
CA ALA A 78 19.36 -9.75 39.06
C ALA A 78 18.52 -10.73 38.24
N LYS A 79 18.30 -11.96 38.74
CA LYS A 79 17.44 -12.95 38.08
C LYS A 79 15.99 -12.47 37.94
N ALA A 80 15.44 -11.81 38.96
CA ALA A 80 14.09 -11.26 38.89
C ALA A 80 13.98 -10.14 37.85
N VAL A 81 14.98 -9.24 37.79
CA VAL A 81 15.06 -8.17 36.78
C VAL A 81 15.21 -8.76 35.36
N ASP A 82 16.01 -9.81 35.18
CA ASP A 82 16.19 -10.46 33.86
C ASP A 82 14.89 -11.10 33.35
N ALA A 83 14.10 -11.70 34.25
CA ALA A 83 12.80 -12.25 33.91
C ALA A 83 11.81 -11.15 33.48
N GLU A 84 11.82 -10.01 34.17
CA GLU A 84 10.97 -8.86 33.83
C GLU A 84 11.38 -8.20 32.52
N ILE A 85 12.68 -8.04 32.27
CA ILE A 85 13.22 -7.56 30.99
C ILE A 85 12.71 -8.43 29.84
N THR A 86 12.85 -9.75 29.95
CA THR A 86 12.41 -10.68 28.90
C THR A 86 10.91 -10.55 28.63
N ARG A 87 10.11 -10.36 29.69
CA ARG A 87 8.66 -10.16 29.60
C ARG A 87 8.31 -8.85 28.89
N LEU A 88 8.96 -7.75 29.24
CA LEU A 88 8.72 -6.44 28.64
C LEU A 88 9.23 -6.37 27.20
N GLU A 89 10.37 -7.00 26.88
CA GLU A 89 10.91 -7.06 25.52
C GLU A 89 9.90 -7.66 24.56
N LYS A 90 9.25 -8.78 24.94
CA LYS A 90 8.19 -9.36 24.13
C LYS A 90 7.01 -8.39 23.95
N LYS A 91 6.52 -7.77 25.02
CA LYS A 91 5.40 -6.82 24.95
C LYS A 91 5.72 -5.59 24.08
N VAL A 92 6.94 -5.07 24.19
CA VAL A 92 7.40 -3.93 23.38
C VAL A 92 7.46 -4.32 21.91
N SER A 93 7.97 -5.51 21.59
CA SER A 93 8.00 -6.05 20.22
C SER A 93 6.57 -6.21 19.66
N ASP A 94 5.66 -6.82 20.42
CA ASP A 94 4.27 -7.04 19.99
C ASP A 94 3.55 -5.70 19.73
N LEU A 95 3.78 -4.70 20.59
CA LEU A 95 3.22 -3.35 20.40
C LEU A 95 3.86 -2.60 19.23
N GLU A 96 5.16 -2.82 18.96
CA GLU A 96 5.84 -2.22 17.83
C GLU A 96 5.27 -2.72 16.50
N GLU A 97 5.07 -4.04 16.39
CA GLU A 97 4.45 -4.67 15.22
C GLU A 97 3.00 -4.17 15.05
N LYS A 98 2.22 -4.17 16.13
CA LYS A 98 0.85 -3.66 16.10
C LYS A 98 0.77 -2.19 15.66
N LYS A 99 1.64 -1.34 16.20
CA LYS A 99 1.78 0.08 15.82
C LYS A 99 2.12 0.21 14.34
N HIS A 100 3.08 -0.58 13.84
CA HIS A 100 3.47 -0.57 12.43
C HIS A 100 2.30 -0.96 11.51
N ASN A 101 1.59 -2.04 11.84
CA ASN A 101 0.43 -2.50 11.06
C ASN A 101 -0.70 -1.45 11.02
N LEU A 102 -0.99 -0.77 12.13
CA LEU A 102 -1.97 0.32 12.16
C LEU A 102 -1.54 1.50 11.29
N LEU A 103 -0.26 1.90 11.39
CA LEU A 103 0.30 2.97 10.57
C LEU A 103 0.27 2.65 9.06
N MET A 104 0.51 1.40 8.68
CA MET A 104 0.44 0.95 7.28
C MET A 104 -0.97 0.95 6.71
N ARG A 105 -2.00 0.85 7.57
CA ARG A 105 -3.41 0.82 7.17
C ARG A 105 -4.08 2.20 7.14
N LEU A 106 -3.55 3.17 7.89
CA LEU A 106 -4.11 4.51 7.88
C LEU A 106 -3.93 5.18 6.50
N PRO A 107 -5.00 5.76 5.93
CA PRO A 107 -4.93 6.38 4.63
C PRO A 107 -4.15 7.71 4.71
N ASN A 108 -3.68 8.18 3.54
CA ASN A 108 -3.05 9.48 3.46
C ASN A 108 -4.03 10.61 3.82
N LEU A 109 -3.51 11.75 4.28
CA LEU A 109 -4.32 12.94 4.53
C LEU A 109 -4.79 13.54 3.20
N LEU A 110 -6.06 13.93 3.16
CA LEU A 110 -6.63 14.67 2.05
C LEU A 110 -6.07 16.10 2.04
N HIS A 111 -5.67 16.59 0.87
CA HIS A 111 -5.36 18.00 0.68
C HIS A 111 -6.60 18.87 0.99
N GLU A 112 -6.39 20.13 1.39
CA GLU A 112 -7.48 21.06 1.69
C GLU A 112 -8.40 21.30 0.48
N SER A 113 -7.85 21.22 -0.74
CA SER A 113 -8.61 21.39 -1.98
C SER A 113 -9.51 20.21 -2.36
N VAL A 114 -9.41 19.06 -1.67
CA VAL A 114 -10.26 17.91 -1.96
C VAL A 114 -11.69 18.22 -1.49
N PRO A 115 -12.71 18.19 -2.36
CA PRO A 115 -14.09 18.44 -1.94
C PRO A 115 -14.55 17.35 -0.95
N PHE A 116 -15.48 17.71 -0.07
CA PHE A 116 -16.19 16.73 0.74
C PHE A 116 -17.12 15.93 -0.16
N GLY A 117 -17.14 14.61 0.00
CA GLY A 117 -18.02 13.72 -0.73
C GLY A 117 -18.12 12.36 -0.04
N ARG A 118 -19.26 11.71 -0.17
CA ARG A 118 -19.55 10.38 0.37
C ARG A 118 -19.19 9.29 -0.64
N ASP A 119 -19.50 9.52 -1.91
CA ASP A 119 -19.30 8.56 -2.98
C ASP A 119 -19.06 9.26 -4.33
N GLU A 120 -19.04 8.48 -5.41
CA GLU A 120 -18.72 8.95 -6.76
C GLU A 120 -19.66 10.05 -7.31
N HIS A 121 -20.87 10.22 -6.75
CA HIS A 121 -21.84 11.23 -7.16
C HIS A 121 -21.52 12.63 -6.64
N ASP A 122 -20.70 12.72 -5.58
CA ASP A 122 -20.26 14.01 -5.01
C ASP A 122 -18.99 14.55 -5.69
N ASN A 123 -18.44 13.81 -6.66
CA ASN A 123 -17.30 14.27 -7.43
C ASN A 123 -17.67 15.50 -8.28
N VAL A 124 -16.85 16.54 -8.19
CA VAL A 124 -17.06 17.80 -8.90
C VAL A 124 -16.34 17.78 -10.26
N PRO A 125 -17.04 17.88 -11.41
CA PRO A 125 -16.39 18.01 -12.70
C PRO A 125 -15.64 19.34 -12.79
N VAL A 126 -14.31 19.27 -12.99
CA VAL A 126 -13.45 20.48 -13.06
C VAL A 126 -13.23 21.00 -14.49
N ARG A 127 -13.41 20.15 -15.50
CA ARG A 127 -13.22 20.48 -16.91
C ARG A 127 -13.93 19.48 -17.82
N THR A 128 -14.50 19.94 -18.92
CA THR A 128 -14.95 19.14 -20.06
C THR A 128 -14.19 19.56 -21.32
N TRP A 129 -14.09 18.69 -22.32
CA TRP A 129 -13.41 18.98 -23.58
C TRP A 129 -14.03 18.20 -24.72
N GLY A 130 -14.14 18.82 -25.89
CA GLY A 130 -14.82 18.26 -27.06
C GLY A 130 -16.35 18.36 -26.99
N GLU A 131 -17.00 17.81 -28.00
CA GLU A 131 -18.46 17.73 -28.12
C GLU A 131 -18.88 16.25 -28.14
N ILE A 132 -19.93 15.90 -27.39
CA ILE A 132 -20.48 14.54 -27.41
C ILE A 132 -21.25 14.37 -28.72
N PRO A 133 -20.87 13.39 -29.57
CA PRO A 133 -21.52 13.22 -30.86
C PRO A 133 -22.98 12.77 -30.72
N GLU A 134 -23.87 13.38 -31.51
CA GLU A 134 -25.26 12.95 -31.64
C GLU A 134 -25.42 12.01 -32.84
N PHE A 135 -26.00 10.84 -32.60
CA PHE A 135 -26.21 9.83 -33.63
C PHE A 135 -27.68 9.73 -34.01
N LYS A 136 -27.97 9.69 -35.31
CA LYS A 136 -29.33 9.49 -35.87
C LYS A 136 -29.68 8.01 -36.08
N PHE A 137 -28.90 7.10 -35.49
CA PHE A 137 -29.06 5.65 -35.57
C PHE A 137 -28.78 5.01 -34.20
N PRO A 138 -29.29 3.79 -33.93
CA PRO A 138 -28.96 3.07 -32.70
C PRO A 138 -27.46 2.83 -32.57
N VAL A 139 -26.85 3.37 -31.51
CA VAL A 139 -25.42 3.25 -31.26
C VAL A 139 -25.13 1.86 -30.68
N LYS A 140 -24.21 1.15 -31.34
CA LYS A 140 -23.69 -0.12 -30.84
C LYS A 140 -22.67 0.13 -29.74
N ASP A 141 -22.68 -0.69 -28.70
CA ASP A 141 -21.64 -0.65 -27.67
C ASP A 141 -20.31 -1.24 -28.19
N HIS A 142 -19.25 -1.15 -27.38
CA HIS A 142 -17.93 -1.66 -27.78
C HIS A 142 -17.89 -3.19 -27.94
N ILE A 143 -18.81 -3.92 -27.32
CA ILE A 143 -18.89 -5.37 -27.40
C ILE A 143 -19.47 -5.77 -28.75
N GLU A 144 -20.62 -5.20 -29.11
CA GLU A 144 -21.27 -5.40 -30.39
C GLU A 144 -20.35 -5.00 -31.55
N LEU A 145 -19.67 -3.86 -31.43
CA LEU A 145 -18.68 -3.43 -32.41
C LEU A 145 -17.51 -4.42 -32.50
N GLY A 146 -16.90 -4.77 -31.37
CA GLY A 146 -15.74 -5.66 -31.34
C GLY A 146 -16.01 -7.05 -31.91
N LEU A 147 -17.19 -7.61 -31.64
CA LEU A 147 -17.63 -8.89 -32.20
C LEU A 147 -17.96 -8.77 -33.70
N SER A 148 -18.66 -7.71 -34.11
CA SER A 148 -19.07 -7.54 -35.52
C SER A 148 -17.90 -7.27 -36.47
N LEU A 149 -16.82 -6.68 -35.96
CA LEU A 149 -15.59 -6.40 -36.70
C LEU A 149 -14.56 -7.54 -36.59
N ASP A 150 -14.87 -8.60 -35.84
CA ASP A 150 -13.96 -9.73 -35.59
C ASP A 150 -12.62 -9.32 -34.93
N ILE A 151 -12.62 -8.25 -34.12
CA ILE A 151 -11.43 -7.74 -33.42
C ILE A 151 -11.35 -8.17 -31.95
N MET A 152 -12.35 -8.90 -31.46
CA MET A 152 -12.41 -9.39 -30.09
C MET A 152 -13.16 -10.73 -30.00
N ASP A 153 -12.72 -11.61 -29.10
CA ASP A 153 -13.43 -12.86 -28.76
C ASP A 153 -13.48 -13.09 -27.24
N ILE A 154 -14.67 -12.91 -26.67
CA ILE A 154 -14.92 -13.07 -25.23
C ILE A 154 -15.41 -14.50 -24.92
N GLU A 155 -16.08 -15.16 -25.87
CA GLU A 155 -16.65 -16.49 -25.65
C GLU A 155 -15.54 -17.53 -25.50
N ARG A 156 -14.54 -17.51 -26.40
CA ARG A 156 -13.40 -18.44 -26.33
C ARG A 156 -12.50 -18.12 -25.15
N ALA A 157 -12.32 -16.85 -24.79
CA ALA A 157 -11.59 -16.49 -23.57
C ALA A 157 -12.30 -17.00 -22.30
N GLY A 158 -13.64 -16.87 -22.26
CA GLY A 158 -14.48 -17.45 -21.22
C GLY A 158 -14.29 -18.95 -21.02
N LYS A 159 -14.09 -19.70 -22.11
CA LYS A 159 -13.86 -21.15 -22.08
C LYS A 159 -12.53 -21.55 -21.44
N ILE A 160 -11.48 -20.73 -21.59
CA ILE A 160 -10.13 -21.10 -21.15
C ILE A 160 -9.69 -20.44 -19.84
N ALA A 161 -10.23 -19.26 -19.51
CA ALA A 161 -9.78 -18.45 -18.38
C ALA A 161 -10.94 -17.99 -17.47
N GLY A 162 -12.20 -18.19 -17.89
CA GLY A 162 -13.38 -17.74 -17.16
C GLY A 162 -13.84 -16.34 -17.55
N ALA A 163 -14.79 -15.79 -16.79
CA ALA A 163 -15.33 -14.45 -17.02
C ALA A 163 -14.23 -13.37 -16.96
N ARG A 164 -14.47 -12.20 -17.58
CA ARG A 164 -13.56 -11.03 -17.57
C ARG A 164 -12.21 -11.22 -18.26
N PHE A 165 -12.08 -12.27 -19.06
CA PHE A 165 -11.00 -12.43 -20.02
C PHE A 165 -11.51 -12.24 -21.45
N PHE A 166 -10.60 -11.89 -22.35
CA PHE A 166 -10.89 -11.65 -23.76
C PHE A 166 -9.67 -11.99 -24.61
N TYR A 167 -9.89 -12.31 -25.89
CA TYR A 167 -8.87 -12.21 -26.92
C TYR A 167 -9.07 -10.91 -27.70
N LEU A 168 -8.00 -10.18 -27.99
CA LEU A 168 -7.97 -9.24 -29.10
C LEU A 168 -7.54 -9.96 -30.38
N LYS A 169 -8.05 -9.47 -31.51
CA LYS A 169 -7.79 -10.02 -32.84
C LYS A 169 -7.57 -8.91 -33.86
N ASN A 170 -6.91 -9.28 -34.98
CA ASN A 170 -6.79 -8.48 -36.19
C ASN A 170 -6.42 -7.00 -35.88
N GLU A 171 -7.17 -6.05 -36.42
CA GLU A 171 -6.96 -4.61 -36.21
C GLU A 171 -7.08 -4.20 -34.74
N GLY A 172 -7.80 -4.96 -33.90
CA GLY A 172 -7.87 -4.71 -32.46
C GLY A 172 -6.52 -4.87 -31.77
N VAL A 173 -5.72 -5.87 -32.16
CA VAL A 173 -4.35 -6.05 -31.64
C VAL A 173 -3.45 -4.91 -32.10
N LEU A 174 -3.55 -4.53 -33.37
CA LEU A 174 -2.74 -3.44 -33.93
C LEU A 174 -3.08 -2.10 -33.27
N LEU A 175 -4.36 -1.85 -33.00
CA LEU A 175 -4.84 -0.64 -32.33
C LEU A 175 -4.34 -0.57 -30.88
N ASP A 176 -4.38 -1.68 -30.13
CA ASP A 176 -3.87 -1.74 -28.76
C ASP A 176 -2.37 -1.36 -28.70
N LEU A 177 -1.56 -1.97 -29.55
CA LEU A 177 -0.13 -1.64 -29.67
C LEU A 177 0.09 -0.17 -30.11
N ALA A 178 -0.71 0.32 -31.05
CA ALA A 178 -0.61 1.70 -31.53
C ALA A 178 -0.92 2.72 -30.43
N LEU A 179 -1.93 2.45 -29.59
CA LEU A 179 -2.29 3.32 -28.46
C LEU A 179 -1.19 3.38 -27.40
N MET A 180 -0.59 2.23 -27.05
CA MET A 180 0.54 2.18 -26.13
C MET A 180 1.74 2.97 -26.66
N ASN A 181 2.11 2.78 -27.93
CA ASN A 181 3.22 3.50 -28.54
C ASN A 181 2.94 5.01 -28.64
N PHE A 182 1.73 5.40 -29.03
CA PHE A 182 1.33 6.80 -29.07
C PHE A 182 1.47 7.47 -27.69
N ALA A 183 0.96 6.84 -26.63
CA ALA A 183 1.07 7.36 -25.27
C ALA A 183 2.53 7.48 -24.81
N LEU A 184 3.36 6.46 -25.08
CA LEU A 184 4.80 6.51 -24.81
C LEU A 184 5.48 7.68 -25.51
N GLU A 185 5.30 7.81 -26.82
CA GLU A 185 5.92 8.87 -27.62
C GLU A 185 5.52 10.26 -27.13
N GLU A 186 4.24 10.48 -26.80
CA GLU A 186 3.76 11.75 -26.26
C GLU A 186 4.37 12.07 -24.89
N MET A 187 4.60 11.08 -24.04
CA MET A 187 5.24 11.28 -22.74
C MET A 187 6.75 11.48 -22.85
N ILE A 188 7.42 10.79 -23.79
CA ILE A 188 8.84 10.98 -24.10
C ILE A 188 9.09 12.42 -24.58
N LYS A 189 8.24 12.95 -25.46
CA LYS A 189 8.30 14.37 -25.89
C LYS A 189 8.20 15.35 -24.72
N LYS A 190 7.54 14.95 -23.62
CA LYS A 190 7.42 15.72 -22.37
C LYS A 190 8.56 15.49 -21.37
N GLY A 191 9.59 14.75 -21.78
CA GLY A 191 10.79 14.48 -20.98
C GLY A 191 10.65 13.33 -19.98
N PHE A 192 9.64 12.45 -20.14
CA PHE A 192 9.54 11.22 -19.34
C PHE A 192 10.45 10.14 -19.94
N LYS A 193 11.11 9.38 -19.06
CA LYS A 193 11.93 8.23 -19.45
C LYS A 193 11.03 7.00 -19.60
N PRO A 194 11.05 6.28 -20.74
CA PRO A 194 10.27 5.06 -20.88
C PRO A 194 10.88 3.94 -20.02
N ILE A 195 10.04 3.13 -19.40
CA ILE A 195 10.47 1.98 -18.61
C ILE A 195 9.44 0.84 -18.72
N GLU A 196 9.93 -0.38 -18.82
CA GLU A 196 9.13 -1.59 -18.65
C GLU A 196 9.59 -2.26 -17.36
N PRO A 197 8.77 -2.24 -16.29
CA PRO A 197 9.15 -2.82 -15.01
C PRO A 197 8.92 -4.34 -14.98
N PRO A 198 9.45 -5.05 -13.97
CA PRO A 198 9.05 -6.42 -13.70
C PRO A 198 7.54 -6.54 -13.42
N PHE A 199 6.89 -7.56 -13.98
CA PHE A 199 5.44 -7.80 -13.76
C PHE A 199 5.14 -8.57 -12.48
N LEU A 200 6.18 -8.97 -11.75
CA LEU A 200 6.10 -9.64 -10.47
C LEU A 200 6.90 -8.86 -9.43
N MET A 201 6.33 -8.70 -8.24
CA MET A 201 6.94 -8.01 -7.12
C MET A 201 6.88 -8.86 -5.86
N ARG A 202 7.93 -8.78 -5.03
CA ARG A 202 7.91 -9.34 -3.67
C ARG A 202 6.94 -8.59 -2.78
N ARG A 203 6.45 -9.23 -1.71
CA ARG A 203 5.51 -8.60 -0.77
C ARG A 203 6.02 -7.28 -0.20
N LYS A 204 7.24 -7.28 0.32
CA LYS A 204 7.83 -6.13 1.03
C LYS A 204 7.82 -4.81 0.24
N PRO A 205 8.33 -4.73 -1.01
CA PRO A 205 8.22 -3.50 -1.79
C PRO A 205 6.77 -3.15 -2.17
N TYR A 206 5.92 -4.16 -2.37
CA TYR A 206 4.51 -3.95 -2.74
C TYR A 206 3.70 -3.31 -1.59
N GLU A 207 3.92 -3.73 -0.35
CA GLU A 207 3.32 -3.11 0.85
C GLU A 207 3.65 -1.61 0.97
N GLY A 208 4.73 -1.15 0.34
CA GLY A 208 5.10 0.27 0.30
C GLY A 208 4.27 1.13 -0.65
N VAL A 209 3.54 0.52 -1.58
CA VAL A 209 2.86 1.20 -2.69
C VAL A 209 1.35 0.95 -2.78
N VAL A 210 0.82 0.01 -1.97
CA VAL A 210 -0.64 -0.27 -1.89
C VAL A 210 -1.13 -0.39 -0.44
N ALA A 211 -2.44 -0.41 -0.26
CA ALA A 211 -3.02 -0.73 1.04
C ALA A 211 -2.89 -2.22 1.34
N LEU A 212 -2.75 -2.59 2.62
CA LEU A 212 -2.62 -4.01 2.99
C LEU A 212 -3.87 -4.85 2.61
N SER A 213 -5.05 -4.24 2.55
CA SER A 213 -6.29 -4.90 2.09
C SER A 213 -6.22 -5.34 0.62
N ASP A 214 -5.43 -4.64 -0.22
CA ASP A 214 -5.33 -4.96 -1.64
C ASP A 214 -4.73 -6.35 -1.88
N PHE A 215 -3.90 -6.86 -0.97
CA PHE A 215 -3.35 -8.22 -1.04
C PHE A 215 -4.43 -9.31 -1.07
N GLU A 216 -5.54 -9.08 -0.38
CA GLU A 216 -6.65 -10.01 -0.31
C GLU A 216 -7.61 -9.77 -1.48
N GLU A 217 -7.99 -8.50 -1.68
CA GLU A 217 -9.10 -8.09 -2.55
C GLU A 217 -8.70 -7.96 -4.04
N SER A 218 -7.50 -7.48 -4.31
CA SER A 218 -7.12 -6.95 -5.63
C SER A 218 -5.98 -7.71 -6.30
N LEU A 219 -5.02 -8.25 -5.54
CA LEU A 219 -3.76 -8.77 -6.08
C LEU A 219 -3.74 -10.29 -6.26
N TYR A 220 -3.22 -10.74 -7.40
CA TYR A 220 -2.88 -12.15 -7.61
C TYR A 220 -1.53 -12.51 -6.97
N LYS A 221 -1.50 -13.59 -6.20
CA LYS A 221 -0.30 -14.17 -5.59
C LYS A 221 0.12 -15.41 -6.37
N ILE A 222 1.42 -15.57 -6.60
CA ILE A 222 2.00 -16.81 -7.12
C ILE A 222 2.07 -17.84 -5.99
N GLU A 223 1.56 -19.05 -6.26
CA GLU A 223 1.60 -20.16 -5.31
C GLU A 223 3.05 -20.52 -4.96
N ASP A 224 3.31 -20.82 -3.70
CA ASP A 224 4.64 -21.18 -3.16
C ASP A 224 5.79 -20.17 -3.34
N GLU A 225 5.50 -18.97 -3.85
CA GLU A 225 6.49 -17.90 -4.05
C GLU A 225 6.13 -16.63 -3.27
N ASP A 226 7.15 -15.84 -2.89
CA ASP A 226 6.98 -14.45 -2.44
C ASP A 226 6.91 -13.53 -3.67
N LEU A 227 5.94 -13.77 -4.55
CA LEU A 227 5.72 -13.00 -5.76
C LEU A 227 4.24 -12.74 -5.99
N TYR A 228 3.94 -11.51 -6.40
CA TYR A 228 2.60 -11.02 -6.72
C TYR A 228 2.62 -10.36 -8.08
N LEU A 229 1.56 -10.56 -8.88
CA LEU A 229 1.40 -9.85 -10.14
C LEU A 229 1.10 -8.36 -9.88
N ILE A 230 1.64 -7.50 -10.73
CA ILE A 230 1.41 -6.06 -10.62
C ILE A 230 0.00 -5.68 -11.12
N ALA A 231 -0.68 -4.77 -10.43
CA ALA A 231 -1.99 -4.24 -10.85
C ALA A 231 -1.89 -2.94 -11.67
N THR A 232 -0.68 -2.39 -11.80
CA THR A 232 -0.29 -1.20 -12.56
C THR A 232 1.24 -1.12 -12.61
N SER A 233 1.81 -0.54 -13.68
CA SER A 233 3.24 -0.23 -13.76
C SER A 233 3.70 0.73 -12.66
N GLU A 234 2.78 1.48 -12.04
CA GLU A 234 3.05 2.38 -10.91
C GLU A 234 3.73 1.66 -9.74
N HIS A 235 3.26 0.46 -9.36
CA HIS A 235 3.74 -0.24 -8.17
C HIS A 235 5.25 -0.53 -8.22
N PRO A 236 5.79 -1.19 -9.26
CA PRO A 236 7.22 -1.44 -9.35
C PRO A 236 8.02 -0.15 -9.62
N MET A 237 7.45 0.84 -10.33
CA MET A 237 8.13 2.12 -10.56
C MET A 237 8.29 2.92 -9.26
N ALA A 238 7.26 2.98 -8.41
CA ALA A 238 7.31 3.68 -7.12
C ALA A 238 8.25 2.98 -6.13
N ALA A 239 8.30 1.64 -6.17
CA ALA A 239 9.22 0.85 -5.34
C ALA A 239 10.66 0.77 -5.91
N MET A 240 10.91 1.30 -7.12
CA MET A 240 12.18 1.15 -7.83
C MET A 240 13.40 1.61 -7.02
N TYR A 241 13.24 2.70 -6.26
CA TYR A 241 14.29 3.31 -5.43
C TYR A 241 14.17 2.95 -3.94
N MET A 242 13.56 1.81 -3.62
CA MET A 242 13.35 1.39 -2.23
C MET A 242 14.68 1.25 -1.47
N ASN A 243 14.80 1.94 -0.33
CA ASN A 243 16.01 2.02 0.50
C ASN A 243 17.19 2.77 -0.14
N GLU A 244 16.92 3.66 -1.09
CA GLU A 244 17.93 4.55 -1.68
C GLU A 244 17.78 6.00 -1.16
N VAL A 245 18.88 6.75 -1.21
CA VAL A 245 18.90 8.20 -0.95
C VAL A 245 19.17 8.91 -2.27
N LEU A 246 18.14 9.56 -2.80
CA LEU A 246 18.22 10.29 -4.08
C LEU A 246 18.94 11.62 -3.92
N LYS A 247 19.67 12.03 -4.96
CA LYS A 247 20.26 13.37 -5.00
C LYS A 247 19.22 14.39 -5.42
N ALA A 248 19.21 15.55 -4.77
CA ALA A 248 18.24 16.62 -5.09
C ALA A 248 18.33 17.09 -6.55
N GLU A 249 19.53 17.07 -7.14
CA GLU A 249 19.78 17.42 -8.54
C GLU A 249 19.20 16.44 -9.57
N GLU A 250 18.84 15.23 -9.15
CA GLU A 250 18.21 14.22 -10.01
C GLU A 250 16.67 14.39 -10.06
N LEU A 251 16.11 15.24 -9.20
CA LEU A 251 14.67 15.47 -9.11
C LEU A 251 14.20 16.60 -10.05
N PRO A 252 13.02 16.47 -10.69
CA PRO A 252 12.11 15.34 -10.62
C PRO A 252 12.54 14.17 -11.53
N ILE A 253 12.52 12.95 -10.99
CA ILE A 253 12.60 11.73 -11.80
C ILE A 253 11.22 11.46 -12.40
N ARG A 254 11.17 11.32 -13.72
CA ARG A 254 9.90 11.16 -14.47
C ARG A 254 9.98 9.92 -15.34
N PHE A 255 9.11 8.95 -15.07
CA PHE A 255 8.98 7.71 -15.85
C PHE A 255 7.61 7.58 -16.49
N VAL A 256 7.60 7.01 -17.70
CA VAL A 256 6.37 6.51 -18.34
C VAL A 256 6.50 4.98 -18.45
N GLY A 257 5.65 4.28 -17.71
CA GLY A 257 5.70 2.83 -17.58
C GLY A 257 4.76 2.11 -18.55
N VAL A 258 5.19 0.98 -19.11
CA VAL A 258 4.35 0.07 -19.89
C VAL A 258 4.39 -1.31 -19.25
N SER A 259 3.22 -1.92 -19.03
CA SER A 259 3.12 -3.27 -18.49
C SER A 259 1.75 -3.89 -18.78
N ALA A 260 1.69 -5.22 -18.71
CA ALA A 260 0.44 -5.91 -18.41
C ALA A 260 0.04 -5.66 -16.95
N ASN A 261 -1.26 -5.58 -16.67
CA ASN A 261 -1.81 -5.29 -15.34
C ASN A 261 -2.83 -6.35 -14.97
N PHE A 262 -2.76 -6.84 -13.73
CA PHE A 262 -3.56 -7.97 -13.26
C PHE A 262 -4.35 -7.60 -12.01
N ARG A 263 -5.67 -7.81 -12.01
CA ARG A 263 -6.58 -7.49 -10.90
C ARG A 263 -7.62 -8.58 -10.68
N LYS A 264 -7.80 -9.00 -9.42
CA LYS A 264 -8.84 -9.99 -9.04
C LYS A 264 -10.26 -9.47 -9.24
N GLU A 265 -10.48 -8.15 -9.18
CA GLU A 265 -11.80 -7.52 -9.31
C GLU A 265 -12.88 -8.13 -8.39
N ALA A 266 -12.49 -8.57 -7.19
CA ALA A 266 -13.33 -9.36 -6.27
C ALA A 266 -14.57 -8.60 -5.76
N GLY A 267 -14.52 -7.27 -5.69
CA GLY A 267 -15.63 -6.43 -5.21
C GLY A 267 -16.69 -6.05 -6.26
N ALA A 268 -16.47 -6.35 -7.54
CA ALA A 268 -17.32 -5.85 -8.62
C ALA A 268 -18.48 -6.79 -8.99
N HIS A 269 -19.23 -7.31 -8.01
CA HIS A 269 -20.34 -8.24 -8.28
C HIS A 269 -21.40 -7.62 -9.22
N GLY A 270 -21.43 -8.08 -10.47
CA GLY A 270 -22.49 -7.77 -11.44
C GLY A 270 -22.36 -6.48 -12.26
N LYS A 271 -21.40 -5.59 -11.97
CA LYS A 271 -21.16 -4.36 -12.74
C LYS A 271 -20.09 -4.56 -13.82
N ASP A 272 -20.38 -4.12 -15.04
CA ASP A 272 -19.47 -4.09 -16.21
C ASP A 272 -18.80 -5.45 -16.51
N THR A 273 -19.55 -6.54 -16.35
CA THR A 273 -19.01 -7.91 -16.41
C THR A 273 -18.74 -8.43 -17.82
N ARG A 274 -19.10 -7.68 -18.86
CA ARG A 274 -18.94 -8.06 -20.27
C ARG A 274 -18.09 -7.04 -21.02
N GLY A 275 -17.32 -7.52 -22.01
CA GLY A 275 -16.42 -6.68 -22.79
C GLY A 275 -15.06 -6.51 -22.13
N ILE A 276 -14.38 -5.41 -22.46
CA ILE A 276 -13.00 -5.12 -22.05
C ILE A 276 -12.87 -3.87 -21.17
N PHE A 277 -13.98 -3.42 -20.56
CA PHE A 277 -13.96 -2.23 -19.71
C PHE A 277 -13.47 -2.54 -18.28
N ARG A 278 -13.87 -3.70 -17.73
CA ARG A 278 -13.41 -4.23 -16.45
C ARG A 278 -12.99 -5.68 -16.62
N THR A 279 -11.68 -5.93 -16.58
CA THR A 279 -11.08 -7.24 -16.85
C THR A 279 -10.09 -7.63 -15.76
N HIS A 280 -9.69 -8.90 -15.77
CA HIS A 280 -8.61 -9.39 -14.92
C HIS A 280 -7.24 -8.88 -15.38
#